data_AF-A0A0F8VXC0-F1
#
_entry.id   AF-A0A0F8VXC0-F1
#
_cell.length_a   1.000
_cell.length_b   1.000
_cell.length_c   1.000
_cell.angle_alpha   90.00
_cell.angle_beta   90.00
_cell.angle_gamma   90.00
#
_symmetry.space_group_name_H-M   'P 1'
#
loop_
_entity.id
_entity.type
_entity.pdbx_description
1 polymer ?
#
loop_
_entity_poly.entity_id
_entity_poly.type
_entity_poly.pdbx_seq_one_letter_code
_entity_poly.pdbx_strand_id
1 'polypeptide(L)' 'VILNGFNPDFININGQKKIIEHFGDYWHNKKEVKKRDKRRIKTYTNYGYKTLIVWEKELKDWDKLKKRVKGFNKICL' A
#
# COMPACT_ATOMS: atom_id res chain seq x y z
N VAL A 1 -12.35 -6.95 -1.99
CA VAL A 1 -12.04 -7.44 -0.62
C VAL A 1 -12.08 -6.24 0.32
N ILE A 2 -12.78 -6.33 1.45
CA ILE A 2 -12.77 -5.28 2.49
C ILE A 2 -12.15 -5.88 3.74
N LEU A 3 -11.13 -5.22 4.30
CA LEU A 3 -10.42 -5.65 5.50
C LEU A 3 -10.77 -4.71 6.65
N ASN A 4 -11.70 -5.15 7.51
CA ASN A 4 -12.18 -4.39 8.67
C ASN A 4 -12.58 -2.93 8.31
N GLY A 5 -13.41 -2.78 7.29
CA GLY A 5 -13.89 -1.47 6.80
C GLY A 5 -12.91 -0.70 5.91
N PHE A 6 -11.72 -1.22 5.62
CA PHE A 6 -10.78 -0.63 4.67
C PHE A 6 -10.81 -1.37 3.33
N ASN A 7 -10.86 -0.60 2.24
CA ASN A 7 -10.79 -1.10 0.87
C ASN A 7 -9.39 -0.79 0.31
N PRO A 8 -8.53 -1.80 0.11
CA PRO A 8 -7.22 -1.58 -0.49
C PRO A 8 -7.32 -1.19 -1.97
N ASP A 9 -6.42 -0.32 -2.43
CA ASP A 9 -6.38 0.06 -3.86
C ASP A 9 -5.98 -1.12 -4.74
N PHE A 10 -4.95 -1.85 -4.34
CA PHE A 10 -4.52 -3.08 -5.00
C PHE A 10 -4.21 -4.16 -3.97
N ILE A 11 -4.68 -5.37 -4.23
CA ILE A 11 -4.43 -6.55 -3.41
C ILE A 11 -3.94 -7.69 -4.30
N ASN A 12 -2.91 -8.41 -3.85
CA ASN A 12 -2.41 -9.57 -4.58
C ASN A 12 -3.44 -10.71 -4.55
N ILE A 13 -3.66 -11.37 -5.69
CA ILE A 13 -4.63 -12.46 -5.87
C ILE A 13 -3.98 -13.84 -6.04
N ASN A 14 -2.64 -13.91 -6.03
CA ASN A 14 -1.86 -15.12 -6.30
C ASN A 14 -1.31 -15.72 -5.00
N GLY A 15 -2.11 -15.71 -3.93
CA GLY A 15 -1.78 -16.34 -2.65
C GLY A 15 -0.80 -15.59 -1.75
N GLN A 16 -0.20 -14.48 -2.21
CA GLN A 16 0.69 -13.68 -1.36
C GLN A 16 -0.11 -12.64 -0.59
N LYS A 17 0.11 -12.53 0.74
CA LYS A 17 -0.50 -11.45 1.54
C LYS A 17 0.24 -10.12 1.31
N LYS A 18 0.01 -9.50 0.15
CA LYS A 18 0.58 -8.20 -0.25
C LYS A 18 -0.49 -7.22 -0.71
N ILE A 19 -0.38 -5.98 -0.27
CA ILE A 19 -1.25 -4.84 -0.63
C ILE A 19 -0.37 -3.70 -1.15
N ILE A 20 -0.88 -2.96 -2.13
CA ILE A 20 -0.32 -1.66 -2.55
C ILE A 20 -1.41 -0.60 -2.34
N GLU A 21 -1.03 0.50 -1.69
CA GLU A 21 -1.87 1.69 -1.50
C GLU A 21 -1.24 2.86 -2.27
N HIS A 22 -2.06 3.64 -2.97
CA HIS A 22 -1.65 4.84 -3.69
C HIS A 22 -2.10 6.09 -2.92
N PHE A 23 -1.15 6.79 -2.30
CA PHE A 23 -1.41 7.96 -1.48
C PHE A 23 -1.19 9.24 -2.26
N GLY A 24 -2.25 10.03 -2.46
CA GLY A 24 -2.15 11.42 -2.92
C GLY A 24 -1.45 12.33 -1.91
N ASP A 25 -0.49 13.13 -2.36
CA ASP A 25 0.35 13.96 -1.46
C ASP A 25 -0.49 14.99 -0.70
N TYR A 26 -1.55 15.53 -1.30
CA TYR A 26 -2.43 16.49 -0.62
C TYR A 26 -3.26 15.82 0.49
N TRP A 27 -4.03 14.77 0.15
CA TRP A 27 -5.00 14.17 1.06
C TRP A 27 -4.36 13.40 2.21
N HIS A 28 -3.36 12.58 1.90
CA HIS A 28 -2.72 11.71 2.88
C HIS A 28 -1.72 12.44 3.78
N ASN A 29 -1.46 13.72 3.52
CA ASN A 29 -0.70 14.56 4.44
C ASN A 29 -1.54 15.22 5.54
N LYS A 30 -2.87 15.23 5.43
CA LYS A 30 -3.77 15.79 6.45
C LYS A 30 -3.73 14.97 7.75
N LYS A 31 -3.80 15.64 8.91
CA LYS A 31 -3.55 15.04 10.23
C LYS A 31 -4.52 13.91 10.57
N GLU A 32 -5.80 14.12 10.29
CA GLU A 32 -6.90 13.18 10.48
C GLU A 32 -6.77 11.97 9.54
N VAL A 33 -6.34 12.18 8.30
CA VAL A 33 -6.10 11.12 7.32
C VAL A 33 -4.89 10.29 7.75
N LYS A 34 -3.78 10.89 8.18
CA LYS A 34 -2.62 10.15 8.72
C LYS A 34 -2.99 9.22 9.88
N LYS A 35 -3.90 9.65 10.78
CA LYS A 35 -4.40 8.80 11.86
C LYS A 35 -5.19 7.61 11.33
N ARG A 36 -6.06 7.84 10.34
CA ARG A 36 -6.83 6.77 9.67
C ARG A 36 -5.91 5.81 8.91
N ASP A 37 -4.92 6.31 8.18
CA ASP A 37 -3.98 5.50 7.40
C ASP A 37 -3.12 4.61 8.30
N LYS A 38 -2.67 5.12 9.46
CA LYS A 38 -1.99 4.29 10.47
C LYS A 38 -2.88 3.13 10.94
N ARG A 39 -4.18 3.37 11.16
CA ARG A 39 -5.14 2.31 11.52
C ARG A 39 -5.35 1.31 10.38
N ARG A 40 -5.42 1.79 9.14
CA ARG A 40 -5.52 0.98 7.93
C ARG A 40 -4.33 0.03 7.80
N ILE A 41 -3.12 0.56 7.83
CA ILE A 41 -1.89 -0.22 7.72
C ILE A 41 -1.78 -1.23 8.87
N LYS A 42 -2.06 -0.81 10.12
CA LYS A 42 -2.08 -1.72 11.27
C LYS A 42 -3.08 -2.86 11.08
N THR A 43 -4.26 -2.55 10.55
CA THR A 43 -5.29 -3.56 10.24
C THR A 43 -4.77 -4.57 9.22
N TYR A 44 -4.17 -4.11 8.13
CA TYR A 44 -3.59 -5.00 7.11
C TYR A 44 -2.49 -5.89 7.70
N THR A 45 -1.59 -5.33 8.50
CA THR A 45 -0.56 -6.09 9.21
C THR A 45 -1.15 -7.15 10.14
N ASN A 46 -2.21 -6.83 10.89
CA ASN A 46 -2.88 -7.80 11.76
C ASN A 46 -3.50 -8.99 10.99
N TYR A 47 -3.92 -8.78 9.74
CA TYR A 47 -4.37 -9.86 8.85
C TYR A 47 -3.23 -10.59 8.13
N GLY A 48 -1.97 -10.22 8.40
CA GLY A 48 -0.77 -10.82 7.83
C GLY A 48 -0.33 -10.22 6.50
N TYR A 49 -0.89 -9.09 6.08
CA TYR A 49 -0.49 -8.42 4.85
C TYR A 49 0.76 -7.55 5.04
N LYS A 50 1.69 -7.65 4.09
CA LYS A 50 2.71 -6.62 3.84
C LYS A 50 2.09 -5.54 2.97
N THR A 51 2.33 -4.27 3.28
CA THR A 51 1.76 -3.13 2.54
C THR A 51 2.87 -2.27 1.97
N LEU A 52 2.81 -2.00 0.67
CA LEU A 52 3.64 -1.00 -0.01
C LEU A 52 2.82 0.27 -0.20
N ILE A 53 3.29 1.41 0.32
CA ILE A 53 2.70 2.72 0.05
C ILE A 53 3.47 3.37 -1.10
N VAL A 54 2.76 3.74 -2.16
CA VAL A 54 3.24 4.53 -3.29
C VAL A 54 2.65 5.93 -3.16
N TRP A 55 3.50 6.93 -3.01
CA TRP A 55 3.06 8.32 -3.00
C TRP A 55 2.93 8.86 -4.42
N GLU A 56 1.96 9.75 -4.65
CA GLU A 56 1.71 10.42 -5.94
C GLU A 56 2.98 11.04 -6.54
N LYS A 57 3.80 11.75 -5.76
CA LYS A 57 5.09 12.29 -6.22
C LYS A 57 6.08 11.25 -6.75
N GLU A 58 5.96 9.97 -6.36
CA GLU A 58 6.81 8.90 -6.90
C GLU A 58 6.50 8.59 -8.36
N LEU A 59 5.31 8.97 -8.87
CA LEU A 59 4.97 8.88 -10.30
C LEU A 59 5.85 9.78 -11.17
N LYS A 60 6.57 10.76 -10.59
CA LYS A 60 7.55 11.59 -11.33
C LYS A 60 8.80 10.81 -11.74
N ASP A 61 9.09 9.68 -11.08
CA ASP A 61 10.22 8.80 -11.40
C ASP A 61 9.71 7.37 -11.58
N TRP A 62 9.16 7.13 -12.77
CA TRP A 62 8.54 5.86 -13.13
C TRP A 62 9.50 4.66 -13.05
N ASP A 63 10.77 4.84 -13.38
CA ASP A 63 11.72 3.73 -13.39
C ASP A 63 12.10 3.29 -11.97
N LYS A 64 12.30 4.27 -11.07
CA LYS A 64 12.49 3.97 -9.64
C LYS A 64 11.25 3.31 -9.04
N LEU A 65 10.05 3.83 -9.35
CA LEU A 65 8.80 3.26 -8.85
C LEU A 65 8.59 1.82 -9.36
N LYS A 66 8.79 1.57 -10.66
CA LYS A 66 8.70 0.22 -11.26
C LYS A 66 9.64 -0.75 -10.57
N LYS A 67 10.89 -0.36 -10.30
CA LYS A 67 11.86 -1.20 -9.57
C LYS A 67 11.36 -1.55 -8.17
N ARG A 68 10.81 -0.58 -7.44
CA ARG A 68 10.26 -0.77 -6.08
C ARG A 68 9.04 -1.70 -6.07
N VAL A 69 8.09 -1.52 -6.99
CA VAL A 69 6.91 -2.40 -7.12
C VAL A 69 7.31 -3.82 -7.52
N LYS A 70 8.20 -3.98 -8.52
CA LYS A 70 8.73 -5.30 -8.91
C LYS A 70 9.45 -5.98 -7.75
N GLY A 71 10.30 -5.25 -7.03
CA GLY A 71 11.00 -5.76 -5.84
C GLY A 71 10.05 -6.23 -4.76
N PHE A 72 9.01 -5.44 -4.48
CA PHE A 72 7.97 -5.80 -3.51
C PHE A 72 7.21 -7.07 -3.92
N ASN A 73 6.95 -7.28 -5.21
CA ASN A 73 6.20 -8.43 -5.71
C ASN A 73 7.06 -9.68 -5.98
N LYS A 74 8.38 -9.65 -5.77
CA LYS A 74 9.21 -10.85 -5.90
C LYS A 74 8.72 -11.96 -4.94
N ILE A 75 8.75 -13.19 -5.44
CA ILE A 75 8.59 -14.41 -4.65
C ILE A 75 9.98 -14.70 -4.06
N CYS A 76 10.09 -14.74 -2.73
CA CYS A 76 11.20 -15.45 -2.11
C CYS A 76 10.82 -16.92 -2.17
N LEU A 77 11.56 -17.69 -2.96
CA LEU A 77 11.53 -19.16 -2.97
C LEU A 77 12.12 -19.68 -1.66
#